data_AF-A0AAV1KKF0-F1
#
_entry.id   AF-A0AAV1KKF0-F1
#
_cell.length_a   1.000
_cell.length_b   1.000
_cell.length_c   1.000
_cell.angle_alpha   90.00
_cell.angle_beta   90.00
_cell.angle_gamma   90.00
#
_symmetry.space_group_name_H-M   'P 1'
#
loop_
_entity.id
_entity.type
_entity.pdbx_description
1 polymer ?
#
loop_
_entity_poly.entity_id
_entity_poly.type
_entity_poly.pdbx_seq_one_letter_code
_entity_poly.pdbx_strand_id
1 'polypeptide(L)'
;MLKLFYEFRNEIADFMKIKDKPLSELSDPKWICDFPFLVDLTGYLNYLNLKLQKQGQLVNDLYSHLTAFQIKLRLWESQMLSGNSYHFNTLSAYENISYAQYAEELKLLSEQFSNRFSDFKNMEDCFSLFATPTKYNVENAPIQIELIEI
;
A
#
# COMPACT_ATOMS: atom_id res chain seq x y z
N MET A 1 -12.58 8.66 -1.84
CA MET A 1 -12.94 9.93 -1.20
C MET A 1 -11.87 10.99 -1.42
N LEU A 2 -10.60 10.77 -1.03
CA LEU A 2 -9.53 11.76 -1.23
C LEU A 2 -9.26 12.10 -2.70
N LYS A 3 -9.26 11.11 -3.60
CA LYS A 3 -9.13 11.33 -5.05
C LYS A 3 -10.18 12.30 -5.60
N LEU A 4 -11.45 12.13 -5.21
CA LEU A 4 -12.53 13.02 -5.65
C LEU A 4 -12.32 14.44 -5.11
N PHE A 5 -11.96 14.57 -3.83
CA PHE A 5 -11.64 15.89 -3.27
C PHE A 5 -10.48 16.54 -4.03
N TYR A 6 -9.43 15.79 -4.35
CA TYR A 6 -8.30 16.28 -5.12
C TYR A 6 -8.72 16.77 -6.52
N GLU A 7 -9.55 15.99 -7.22
CA GLU A 7 -10.04 16.36 -8.55
C GLU A 7 -10.84 17.67 -8.53
N PHE A 8 -11.66 17.90 -7.51
CA PHE A 8 -12.52 19.08 -7.38
C PHE A 8 -11.96 20.18 -6.45
N ARG A 9 -10.67 20.11 -6.07
CA ARG A 9 -10.10 20.97 -5.02
C ARG A 9 -10.21 22.46 -5.35
N ASN A 10 -10.11 22.84 -6.63
CA ASN A 10 -10.19 24.23 -7.07
C ASN A 10 -11.63 24.75 -6.95
N GLU A 11 -12.61 23.97 -7.40
CA GLU A 11 -14.03 24.28 -7.31
C GLU A 11 -14.48 24.35 -5.84
N ILE A 12 -13.97 23.44 -5.00
CA ILE A 12 -14.19 23.47 -3.56
C ILE A 12 -13.58 24.75 -2.96
N ALA A 13 -12.35 25.12 -3.35
CA ALA A 13 -11.71 26.35 -2.88
C ALA A 13 -12.55 27.60 -3.22
N ASP A 14 -13.02 27.68 -4.46
CA ASP A 14 -13.80 28.82 -4.94
C ASP A 14 -15.17 28.89 -4.29
N PHE A 15 -15.85 27.75 -4.14
CA PHE A 15 -17.11 27.68 -3.39
C PHE A 15 -16.92 28.15 -1.94
N MET A 16 -15.85 27.73 -1.29
CA MET A 16 -15.55 28.09 0.10
C MET A 16 -15.21 29.58 0.26
N LYS A 17 -14.54 30.19 -0.72
CA LYS A 17 -14.34 31.65 -0.78
C LYS A 17 -15.66 32.40 -0.91
N ILE A 18 -16.58 31.95 -1.78
CA ILE A 18 -17.92 32.56 -1.95
C ILE A 18 -18.72 32.52 -0.63
N LYS A 19 -18.50 31.49 0.19
CA LYS A 19 -19.12 31.33 1.51
C LYS A 19 -18.44 32.10 2.62
N ASP A 20 -17.45 32.95 2.31
CA ASP A 20 -16.63 33.69 3.27
C ASP A 20 -15.92 32.76 4.29
N LYS A 21 -15.51 31.57 3.81
CA LYS A 21 -14.83 30.54 4.60
C LYS A 21 -13.65 29.95 3.82
N PRO A 22 -12.62 30.74 3.46
CA PRO A 22 -11.51 30.24 2.65
C PRO A 22 -10.79 29.07 3.32
N LEU A 23 -10.41 28.06 2.53
CA LEU A 23 -9.59 26.94 2.97
C LEU A 23 -8.11 27.31 2.86
N SER A 24 -7.50 27.73 3.98
CA SER A 24 -6.09 28.11 4.03
C SER A 24 -5.15 26.95 3.68
N GLU A 25 -5.57 25.71 3.93
CA GLU A 25 -4.83 24.48 3.67
C GLU A 25 -4.50 24.32 2.19
N LEU A 26 -5.40 24.76 1.28
CA LEU A 26 -5.16 24.68 -0.16
C LEU A 26 -4.08 25.66 -0.65
N SER A 27 -3.66 26.60 0.20
CA SER A 27 -2.58 27.56 -0.06
C SER A 27 -1.34 27.31 0.80
N ASP A 28 -1.37 26.32 1.69
CA ASP A 28 -0.26 25.98 2.57
C ASP A 28 0.83 25.22 1.77
N PRO A 29 2.08 25.71 1.72
CA PRO A 29 3.16 25.10 0.94
C PRO A 29 3.45 23.65 1.30
N LYS A 30 3.28 23.26 2.57
CA LYS A 30 3.48 21.89 3.04
C LYS A 30 2.30 21.01 2.60
N TRP A 31 1.07 21.49 2.81
CA TRP A 31 -0.14 20.76 2.44
C TRP A 31 -0.23 20.47 0.94
N ILE A 32 0.29 21.39 0.12
CA ILE A 32 0.34 21.28 -1.34
C ILE A 32 1.03 19.99 -1.83
N CYS A 33 1.99 19.43 -1.10
CA CYS A 33 2.63 18.14 -1.45
C CYS A 33 2.09 16.97 -0.60
N ASP A 34 1.81 17.19 0.68
CA ASP A 34 1.33 16.14 1.58
C ASP A 34 0.00 15.54 1.10
N PHE A 35 -0.90 16.37 0.59
CA PHE A 35 -2.20 15.91 0.13
C PHE A 35 -2.12 15.02 -1.13
N PRO A 36 -1.44 15.41 -2.23
CA PRO A 36 -1.16 14.53 -3.37
C PRO A 36 -0.54 13.18 -2.98
N PHE A 37 0.45 13.19 -2.07
CA PHE A 37 1.07 11.96 -1.57
C PHE A 37 0.04 11.03 -0.91
N LEU A 38 -0.82 11.59 -0.04
CA LEU A 38 -1.90 10.83 0.60
C LEU A 38 -2.94 10.32 -0.40
N VAL A 39 -3.26 11.09 -1.45
CA VAL A 39 -4.18 10.65 -2.51
C VAL A 39 -3.65 9.39 -3.19
N ASP A 40 -2.37 9.37 -3.59
CA ASP A 40 -1.74 8.22 -4.22
C ASP A 40 -1.64 7.03 -3.25
N LEU A 41 -1.12 7.25 -2.03
CA LEU A 41 -0.93 6.21 -1.02
C LEU A 41 -2.25 5.54 -0.61
N THR A 42 -3.29 6.33 -0.35
CA THR A 42 -4.62 5.79 -0.02
C THR A 42 -5.28 5.10 -1.20
N GLY A 43 -4.98 5.51 -2.44
CA GLY A 43 -5.36 4.79 -3.65
C GLY A 43 -4.78 3.37 -3.67
N TYR A 44 -3.50 3.22 -3.34
CA TYR A 44 -2.83 1.92 -3.24
C TYR A 44 -3.35 1.07 -2.10
N LEU A 45 -3.58 1.66 -0.92
CA LEU A 45 -4.18 0.95 0.22
C LEU A 45 -5.59 0.46 -0.10
N ASN A 46 -6.39 1.28 -0.79
CA ASN A 46 -7.72 0.87 -1.23
C ASN A 46 -7.66 -0.27 -2.26
N TYR A 47 -6.72 -0.20 -3.21
CA TYR A 47 -6.50 -1.29 -4.17
C TYR A 47 -6.15 -2.61 -3.46
N LEU A 48 -5.24 -2.56 -2.49
CA LEU A 48 -4.91 -3.73 -1.67
C LEU A 48 -6.14 -4.23 -0.90
N ASN A 49 -6.87 -3.33 -0.24
CA ASN A 49 -8.05 -3.69 0.53
C ASN A 49 -9.11 -4.41 -0.33
N LEU A 50 -9.37 -3.91 -1.54
CA LEU A 50 -10.26 -4.59 -2.49
C LEU A 50 -9.73 -5.98 -2.92
N LYS A 51 -8.41 -6.12 -3.05
CA LYS A 51 -7.77 -7.41 -3.33
C LYS A 51 -7.82 -8.38 -2.16
N LEU A 52 -7.91 -7.92 -0.92
CA LEU A 52 -8.02 -8.77 0.27
C LEU A 52 -9.47 -9.15 0.58
N GLN A 53 -10.44 -8.32 0.17
CA GLN A 53 -11.87 -8.55 0.39
C GLN A 53 -12.53 -9.38 -0.71
N LYS A 54 -11.79 -9.79 -1.76
CA LYS A 54 -12.37 -10.54 -2.87
C LYS A 54 -12.76 -11.94 -2.38
N GLN A 55 -14.00 -12.33 -2.66
CA GLN A 55 -14.50 -13.66 -2.28
C GLN A 55 -13.82 -14.78 -3.06
N GLY A 56 -13.70 -15.96 -2.42
CA GLY A 56 -13.13 -17.16 -3.03
C GLY A 56 -11.60 -17.20 -3.09
N GLN A 57 -10.91 -16.33 -2.34
CA GLN A 57 -9.46 -16.36 -2.23
C GLN A 57 -9.01 -17.36 -1.17
N LEU A 58 -7.92 -18.06 -1.47
CA LEU A 58 -7.24 -18.90 -0.50
C LEU A 58 -6.34 -18.06 0.39
N VAL A 59 -5.97 -18.58 1.57
CA VAL A 59 -5.12 -17.84 2.53
C VAL A 59 -3.74 -17.53 1.94
N ASN A 60 -3.19 -18.40 1.10
CA ASN A 60 -1.93 -18.16 0.38
C ASN A 60 -2.06 -17.02 -0.66
N ASP A 61 -3.23 -16.82 -1.27
CA ASP A 61 -3.48 -15.68 -2.16
C ASP A 61 -3.44 -14.37 -1.38
N LEU A 62 -4.11 -14.33 -0.21
CA LEU A 62 -4.09 -13.19 0.70
C LEU A 62 -2.67 -12.85 1.14
N TYR A 63 -1.90 -13.86 1.55
CA TYR A 63 -0.50 -13.71 1.92
C TYR A 63 0.34 -13.16 0.76
N SER A 64 0.17 -13.71 -0.45
CA SER A 64 0.87 -13.24 -1.64
C SER A 64 0.59 -11.77 -1.96
N HIS A 65 -0.67 -11.33 -1.79
CA HIS A 65 -1.05 -9.92 -1.96
C HIS A 65 -0.38 -9.00 -0.93
N LEU A 66 -0.34 -9.43 0.34
CA LEU A 66 0.31 -8.68 1.42
C LEU A 66 1.82 -8.56 1.19
N THR A 67 2.50 -9.68 0.91
CA THR A 67 3.95 -9.72 0.66
C THR A 67 4.33 -8.88 -0.57
N ALA A 68 3.57 -9.00 -1.66
CA ALA A 68 3.79 -8.18 -2.85
C ALA A 68 3.62 -6.68 -2.55
N PHE A 69 2.67 -6.31 -1.69
CA PHE A 69 2.49 -4.92 -1.28
C PHE A 69 3.65 -4.40 -0.42
N GLN A 70 4.15 -5.21 0.51
CA GLN A 70 5.33 -4.84 1.32
C GLN A 70 6.58 -4.65 0.46
N ILE A 71 6.78 -5.49 -0.57
CA ILE A 71 7.88 -5.31 -1.53
C ILE A 71 7.72 -3.98 -2.29
N LYS A 72 6.48 -3.61 -2.68
CA LYS A 72 6.21 -2.31 -3.31
C LYS A 72 6.52 -1.14 -2.38
N LEU A 73 6.13 -1.21 -1.10
CA LEU A 73 6.44 -0.15 -0.13
C LEU A 73 7.96 0.09 -0.03
N ARG A 74 8.77 -0.97 0.04
CA ARG A 74 10.24 -0.88 0.08
C ARG A 74 10.83 -0.32 -1.22
N LEU A 75 10.27 -0.72 -2.36
CA LEU A 75 10.66 -0.16 -3.67
C LEU A 75 10.38 1.35 -3.70
N TRP A 76 9.18 1.75 -3.31
CA TRP A 76 8.76 3.15 -3.28
C TRP A 76 9.57 3.98 -2.28
N GLU A 77 9.90 3.44 -1.10
CA GLU A 77 10.82 4.05 -0.15
C GLU A 77 12.18 4.35 -0.81
N SER A 78 12.78 3.35 -1.47
CA SER A 78 14.06 3.52 -2.17
C SER A 78 13.99 4.52 -3.32
N GLN A 79 12.88 4.53 -4.06
CA GLN A 79 12.64 5.51 -5.12
C GLN A 79 12.48 6.92 -4.56
N MET A 80 11.74 7.09 -3.47
CA MET A 80 11.63 8.39 -2.79
C MET A 80 13.00 8.89 -2.32
N LEU A 81 13.82 8.04 -1.70
CA LEU A 81 15.18 8.42 -1.28
C LEU A 81 16.10 8.82 -2.45
N SER A 82 15.82 8.35 -3.66
CA SER A 82 16.53 8.74 -4.89
C SER A 82 15.89 9.93 -5.62
N GLY A 83 14.89 10.58 -5.03
CA GLY A 83 14.20 11.72 -5.64
C GLY A 83 13.26 11.33 -6.78
N ASN A 84 12.76 10.10 -6.78
CA ASN A 84 11.91 9.56 -7.84
C ASN A 84 10.48 9.30 -7.34
N SER A 85 9.53 10.10 -7.84
CA SER A 85 8.09 10.00 -7.54
C SER A 85 7.29 9.30 -8.65
N TYR A 86 7.92 8.53 -9.56
CA TYR A 86 7.27 7.95 -10.75
C TYR A 86 5.96 7.19 -10.49
N HIS A 87 5.84 6.49 -9.36
CA HIS A 87 4.60 5.78 -9.03
C HIS A 87 3.54 6.71 -8.41
N PHE A 88 3.94 7.82 -7.82
CA PHE A 88 3.07 8.79 -7.17
C PHE A 88 2.67 9.86 -8.19
N ASN A 89 1.82 9.48 -9.15
CA ASN A 89 1.42 10.33 -10.28
C ASN A 89 0.81 11.67 -9.85
N THR A 90 0.05 11.67 -8.75
CA THR A 90 -0.57 12.90 -8.25
C THR A 90 0.50 13.81 -7.65
N LEU A 91 1.43 13.24 -6.89
CA LEU A 91 2.57 13.95 -6.29
C LEU A 91 3.59 14.43 -7.34
N SER A 92 3.82 13.69 -8.41
CA SER A 92 4.82 14.01 -9.44
C SER A 92 4.52 15.29 -10.22
N ALA A 93 3.30 15.84 -10.07
CA ALA A 93 2.91 17.14 -10.62
C ALA A 93 3.51 18.34 -9.85
N TYR A 94 4.27 18.11 -8.78
CA TYR A 94 4.80 19.13 -7.88
C TYR A 94 6.34 19.13 -7.85
N GLU A 95 6.94 20.31 -7.70
CA GLU A 95 8.40 20.50 -7.85
C GLU A 95 9.18 20.46 -6.52
N ASN A 96 8.55 20.78 -5.39
CA ASN A 96 9.20 20.87 -4.06
C ASN A 96 8.85 19.69 -3.15
N ILE A 97 9.01 18.48 -3.67
CA ILE A 97 8.64 17.24 -2.96
C ILE A 97 9.63 16.97 -1.82
N SER A 98 9.11 16.81 -0.60
CA SER A 98 9.87 16.38 0.59
C SER A 98 10.17 14.87 0.56
N TYR A 99 10.97 14.44 -0.41
CA TYR A 99 11.27 13.04 -0.68
C TYR A 99 11.70 12.22 0.54
N ALA A 100 12.57 12.77 1.39
CA ALA A 100 13.04 12.09 2.61
C ALA A 100 11.90 11.84 3.62
N GLN A 101 11.00 12.81 3.79
CA GLN A 101 9.84 12.67 4.67
C GLN A 101 8.92 11.55 4.16
N TYR A 102 8.61 11.52 2.86
CA TYR A 102 7.73 10.49 2.29
C TYR A 102 8.36 9.09 2.28
N ALA A 103 9.69 9.00 2.15
CA ALA A 103 10.39 7.74 2.35
C ALA A 103 10.23 7.22 3.80
N GLU A 104 10.37 8.10 4.80
CA GLU A 104 10.17 7.74 6.21
C GLU A 104 8.74 7.25 6.48
N GLU A 105 7.72 7.92 5.94
CA GLU A 105 6.32 7.49 6.03
C GLU A 105 6.09 6.10 5.40
N LEU A 106 6.69 5.83 4.23
CA LEU A 106 6.59 4.53 3.56
C LEU A 106 7.28 3.41 4.36
N LYS A 107 8.43 3.72 4.96
CA LYS A 107 9.15 2.81 5.85
C LYS A 107 8.30 2.46 7.08
N LEU A 108 7.77 3.47 7.77
CA LEU A 108 6.89 3.30 8.93
C LEU A 108 5.67 2.47 8.56
N LEU A 109 5.04 2.73 7.41
CA LEU A 109 3.92 1.95 6.92
C LEU A 109 4.30 0.48 6.69
N SER A 110 5.45 0.21 6.07
CA SER A 110 5.97 -1.16 5.85
C SER A 110 6.22 -1.91 7.17
N GLU A 111 6.73 -1.21 8.20
CA GLU A 111 6.89 -1.75 9.55
C GLU A 111 5.54 -2.07 10.20
N GLN A 112 4.56 -1.18 10.10
CA GLN A 112 3.20 -1.42 10.60
C GLN A 112 2.53 -2.62 9.93
N PHE A 113 2.69 -2.79 8.61
CA PHE A 113 2.25 -3.98 7.91
C PHE A 113 2.94 -5.24 8.44
N SER A 114 4.26 -5.19 8.65
CA SER A 114 5.04 -6.33 9.15
C SER A 114 4.58 -6.76 10.55
N ASN A 115 4.26 -5.80 11.40
CA ASN A 115 3.78 -6.04 12.77
C ASN A 115 2.34 -6.56 12.77
N ARG A 116 1.45 -5.95 11.98
CA ARG A 116 0.03 -6.33 11.91
C ARG A 116 -0.16 -7.74 11.36
N PHE A 117 0.67 -8.17 10.42
CA PHE A 117 0.57 -9.47 9.74
C PHE A 117 1.68 -10.43 10.18
N SER A 118 2.21 -10.28 11.39
CA SER A 118 3.25 -11.16 11.94
C SER A 118 2.84 -12.62 11.94
N ASP A 119 1.56 -12.90 12.21
CA ASP A 119 1.04 -14.27 12.32
C ASP A 119 1.11 -15.04 11.00
N PHE A 120 1.03 -14.34 9.86
CA PHE A 120 1.17 -14.97 8.55
C PHE A 120 2.60 -15.48 8.30
N LYS A 121 3.62 -14.90 8.95
CA LYS A 121 5.00 -15.41 8.86
C LYS A 121 5.13 -16.78 9.51
N ASN A 122 4.37 -17.05 10.57
CA ASN A 122 4.33 -18.35 11.22
C ASN A 122 3.66 -19.43 10.35
N MET A 123 2.95 -19.03 9.30
CA MET A 123 2.27 -19.92 8.34
C MET A 123 3.00 -19.98 6.99
N GLU A 124 4.14 -19.31 6.85
CA GLU A 124 4.90 -19.21 5.59
C GLU A 124 5.36 -20.59 5.09
N ASP A 125 5.74 -21.48 6.02
CA ASP A 125 6.07 -22.87 5.71
C ASP A 125 4.86 -23.63 5.15
N CYS A 126 3.67 -23.46 5.73
CA CYS A 126 2.45 -24.06 5.19
C CYS A 126 2.12 -23.51 3.79
N PHE A 127 2.28 -22.21 3.56
CA PHE A 127 1.97 -21.61 2.26
C PHE A 127 2.96 -22.00 1.16
N SER A 128 4.25 -22.15 1.48
CA SER A 128 5.26 -22.58 0.51
C SER A 128 5.07 -24.02 0.05
N LEU A 129 4.56 -24.92 0.92
CA LEU A 129 4.15 -26.27 0.54
C LEU A 129 3.01 -26.24 -0.50
N PHE A 130 2.00 -25.38 -0.32
CA PHE A 130 0.88 -25.29 -1.26
C PHE A 130 1.23 -24.56 -2.56
N ALA A 131 2.01 -23.49 -2.49
CA ALA A 131 2.37 -22.67 -3.65
C ALA A 131 3.43 -23.33 -4.53
N THR A 132 4.37 -24.07 -3.91
CA THR A 132 5.47 -24.74 -4.61
C THR A 132 5.73 -26.14 -4.03
N PRO A 133 4.81 -27.11 -4.21
CA PRO A 133 4.90 -28.43 -3.57
C PRO A 133 6.19 -29.18 -3.91
N THR A 134 6.72 -28.97 -5.11
CA THR A 134 7.92 -29.63 -5.63
C THR A 134 9.24 -29.03 -5.15
N LYS A 135 9.21 -27.87 -4.48
CA LYS A 135 10.40 -27.20 -3.92
C LYS A 135 10.40 -27.20 -2.39
N TYR A 136 9.36 -27.75 -1.77
CA TYR A 136 9.21 -27.79 -0.34
C TYR A 136 10.11 -28.87 0.27
N ASN A 137 10.77 -28.58 1.39
CA ASN A 137 11.59 -29.57 2.08
C ASN A 137 10.66 -30.66 2.66
N VAL A 138 10.81 -31.89 2.14
CA VAL A 138 9.99 -33.04 2.53
C VAL A 138 10.09 -33.34 4.03
N GLU A 139 11.21 -33.00 4.68
CA GLU A 139 11.41 -33.18 6.12
C GLU A 139 10.51 -32.28 6.98
N ASN A 140 10.04 -31.15 6.44
CA ASN A 140 9.18 -30.19 7.12
C ASN A 140 7.69 -30.41 6.80
N ALA A 141 7.36 -31.39 5.96
CA ALA A 141 5.98 -31.61 5.53
C ALA A 141 5.15 -32.23 6.67
N PRO A 142 3.92 -31.74 6.93
CA PRO A 142 3.02 -32.38 7.89
C PRO A 142 2.71 -33.82 7.42
N ILE A 143 2.87 -34.79 8.33
CA ILE A 143 2.87 -36.24 8.07
C ILE A 143 1.52 -36.77 7.51
N GLN A 144 0.45 -35.98 7.49
CA GLN A 144 -0.87 -36.41 7.01
C GLN A 144 -1.20 -35.84 5.63
N ILE A 145 -0.75 -36.56 4.60
CA ILE A 145 -1.48 -36.63 3.33
C ILE A 145 -2.07 -38.05 3.27
N GLU A 146 -3.24 -38.24 3.88
CA GLU A 146 -4.01 -39.45 3.61
C GLU A 146 -4.43 -39.43 2.14
N LEU A 147 -3.87 -40.35 1.35
CA LEU A 147 -4.37 -40.69 0.04
C LEU A 147 -5.77 -41.28 0.24
N ILE A 148 -6.82 -40.55 -0.15
CA ILE A 148 -8.11 -41.15 -0.41
C ILE A 148 -7.95 -41.94 -1.71
N GLU A 149 -7.73 -43.25 -1.58
CA GLU A 149 -7.90 -44.19 -2.69
C GLU A 149 -9.37 -44.16 -3.11
N ILE A 150 -9.63 -43.75 -4.37
CA ILE A 150 -10.93 -43.91 -5.03
C ILE A 150 -10.89 -45.21 -5.82
#